data_AF-A0A0D3AX53-F1
#
_entry.id   AF-A0A0D3AX53-F1
#
_cell.length_a   1.000
_cell.length_b   1.000
_cell.length_c   1.000
_cell.angle_alpha   90.00
_cell.angle_beta   90.00
_cell.angle_gamma   90.00
#
_symmetry.space_group_name_H-M   'P 1'
#
loop_
_entity.id
_entity.type
_entity.pdbx_description
1 polymer ?
#
loop_
_entity_poly.entity_id
_entity_poly.type
_entity_poly.pdbx_seq_one_letter_code
_entity_poly.pdbx_strand_id
1 'polypeptide(L)'
;MRVGPTNSVIHGFTPVVHANHYMPSLKACSIVKVDHFEVARCSSMYKITDHQFLIRFISLTIIDETITDAPEINLQSKLDCSTISK
;
A
#
# COMPACT_ATOMS: atom_id res chain seq x y z
N MET A 1 -6.03 -27.62 -8.06
CA MET A 1 -5.29 -26.36 -8.27
C MET A 1 -5.01 -25.75 -6.91
N ARG A 2 -3.78 -25.87 -6.40
CA ARG A 2 -3.42 -25.29 -5.09
C ARG A 2 -2.95 -23.87 -5.38
N VAL A 3 -3.82 -22.88 -5.14
CA VAL A 3 -3.41 -21.47 -5.17
C VAL A 3 -2.58 -21.26 -3.91
N GLY A 4 -1.26 -21.44 -4.02
CA GLY A 4 -0.36 -20.92 -2.99
C GLY A 4 -0.47 -19.40 -2.92
N PRO A 5 -0.05 -18.74 -1.82
CA PRO A 5 -0.11 -17.30 -1.72
C PRO A 5 0.71 -16.66 -2.85
N THR A 6 0.04 -15.98 -3.77
CA THR A 6 0.70 -15.15 -4.78
C THR A 6 0.85 -13.75 -4.22
N ASN A 7 2.09 -13.30 -4.06
CA ASN A 7 2.36 -11.91 -3.67
C ASN A 7 1.75 -10.99 -4.74
N SER A 8 0.96 -10.02 -4.30
CA SER A 8 0.35 -9.01 -5.17
C SER A 8 0.85 -7.64 -4.73
N VAL A 9 1.21 -6.80 -5.70
CA VAL A 9 1.65 -5.41 -5.45
C VAL A 9 0.61 -4.47 -6.04
N ILE A 10 0.19 -3.48 -5.27
CA ILE A 10 -0.69 -2.41 -5.73
C ILE A 10 -0.13 -1.06 -5.28
N HIS A 11 -0.18 -0.08 -6.18
CA HIS A 11 0.31 1.27 -5.90
C HIS A 11 -0.84 2.16 -5.40
N GLY A 12 -0.54 2.95 -4.38
CA GLY A 12 -1.44 3.96 -3.82
C GLY A 12 -0.95 5.38 -4.13
N PHE A 13 -1.88 6.30 -4.37
CA PHE A 13 -1.59 7.73 -4.54
C PHE A 13 -2.30 8.57 -3.50
N THR A 14 -1.53 9.45 -2.88
CA THR A 14 -2.03 10.47 -1.97
C THR A 14 -2.12 11.80 -2.70
N PRO A 15 -3.29 12.47 -2.73
CA PRO A 15 -3.38 13.83 -3.26
C PRO A 15 -2.42 14.76 -2.54
N VAL A 16 -1.70 15.61 -3.28
CA VAL A 16 -0.68 16.53 -2.72
C VAL A 16 -1.25 17.38 -1.57
N VAL A 17 -2.49 17.85 -1.70
CA VAL A 17 -3.17 18.66 -0.69
C VAL A 17 -3.36 17.93 0.65
N HIS A 18 -3.37 16.60 0.65
CA HIS A 18 -3.55 15.78 1.86
C HIS A 18 -2.33 14.94 2.21
N ALA A 19 -1.22 15.04 1.47
CA ALA A 19 -0.02 14.24 1.70
C ALA A 19 0.47 14.33 3.15
N ASN A 20 0.53 15.54 3.69
CA ASN A 20 0.98 15.79 5.06
C ASN A 20 0.11 15.13 6.13
N HIS A 21 -1.17 14.86 5.84
CA HIS A 21 -2.06 14.19 6.79
C HIS A 21 -1.75 12.68 6.89
N TYR A 22 -1.40 12.05 5.77
CA TYR A 22 -1.21 10.59 5.70
C TYR A 22 0.24 10.15 5.87
N MET A 23 1.21 10.98 5.46
CA MET A 23 2.63 10.65 5.52
C MET A 23 3.12 10.19 6.91
N PRO A 24 2.71 10.78 8.04
CA PRO A 24 3.16 10.33 9.36
C PRO A 24 2.79 8.87 9.69
N SER A 25 1.67 8.37 9.14
CA SER A 25 1.16 7.01 9.38
C SER A 25 1.69 5.99 8.36
N LEU A 26 2.23 6.43 7.22
CA LEU A 26 2.75 5.57 6.15
C LEU A 26 4.27 5.43 6.24
N LYS A 27 4.74 4.53 7.10
CA LYS A 27 6.17 4.23 7.24
C LYS A 27 6.55 3.02 6.38
N ALA A 28 7.79 3.01 5.89
CA ALA A 28 8.34 1.80 5.27
C ALA A 28 8.32 0.65 6.30
N CYS A 29 8.04 -0.56 5.83
CA CYS A 29 7.97 -1.76 6.67
C CYS A 29 6.87 -1.78 7.75
N SER A 30 5.94 -0.81 7.77
CA SER A 30 4.75 -0.88 8.62
C SER A 30 3.61 -1.57 7.89
N ILE A 31 2.76 -2.22 8.67
CA ILE A 31 1.49 -2.76 8.20
C ILE A 31 0.42 -1.77 8.65
N VAL A 32 -0.46 -1.39 7.73
CA VAL A 32 -1.54 -0.45 8.03
C VAL A 32 -2.83 -0.96 7.43
N LYS A 33 -3.94 -0.69 8.10
CA LYS A 33 -5.27 -0.84 7.52
C LYS A 33 -5.64 0.47 6.84
N VAL A 34 -6.11 0.39 5.60
CA VAL A 34 -6.60 1.55 4.85
C VAL A 34 -8.08 1.34 4.55
N ASP A 35 -8.93 2.24 5.05
CA ASP A 35 -10.37 2.24 4.80
C ASP A 35 -10.77 3.46 3.96
N HIS A 36 -11.95 3.39 3.32
CA HIS A 36 -12.55 4.49 2.53
C HIS A 36 -11.59 5.07 1.47
N PHE A 37 -11.20 4.24 0.51
CA PHE A 37 -10.39 4.64 -0.64
C PHE A 37 -11.14 4.43 -1.94
N GLU A 38 -10.68 5.09 -3.01
CA GLU A 38 -11.16 4.83 -4.36
C GLU A 38 -10.19 3.90 -5.10
N VAL A 39 -10.73 3.08 -5.99
CA VAL A 39 -9.93 2.33 -6.96
C VAL A 39 -10.06 3.00 -8.31
N ALA A 40 -8.94 3.35 -8.93
CA ALA A 40 -8.93 3.86 -10.29
C ALA A 40 -8.16 2.93 -11.23
N ARG A 41 -8.51 3.01 -12.52
CA ARG A 41 -7.75 2.36 -13.60
C ARG A 41 -6.88 3.38 -14.29
N CYS A 42 -5.57 3.11 -14.35
CA CYS A 42 -4.64 3.87 -15.15
C CYS A 42 -4.67 3.35 -16.60
N SER A 43 -5.03 4.21 -17.55
CA SER A 43 -5.00 3.90 -18.98
C SER A 43 -3.56 3.97 -19.50
N SER A 44 -2.70 3.06 -19.02
CA SER A 44 -1.35 2.74 -19.54
C SER A 44 -0.36 3.88 -19.85
N MET A 45 -0.68 5.14 -19.58
CA MET A 45 0.15 6.31 -19.92
C MET A 45 1.34 6.46 -18.98
N TYR A 46 1.24 5.89 -17.78
CA TYR A 46 2.32 5.84 -16.81
C TYR A 46 2.71 4.38 -16.55
N LYS A 47 3.97 4.02 -16.84
CA LYS A 47 4.55 2.69 -16.56
C LYS A 47 4.81 2.44 -15.07
N ILE A 48 3.90 2.87 -14.21
CA ILE A 48 4.11 2.86 -12.75
C ILE A 48 3.95 1.43 -12.21
N THR A 49 3.18 0.58 -12.88
CA THR A 49 2.90 -0.78 -12.42
C THR A 49 2.50 -1.71 -13.56
N ASP A 50 2.85 -2.99 -13.43
CA ASP A 50 2.40 -4.07 -14.33
C ASP A 50 0.88 -4.29 -14.29
N HIS A 51 0.24 -3.82 -13.21
CA HIS A 51 -1.20 -3.83 -13.01
C HIS A 51 -1.81 -2.44 -13.29
N GLN A 52 -2.96 -2.42 -13.95
CA GLN A 52 -3.64 -1.18 -14.34
C GLN A 52 -4.42 -0.52 -13.19
N PHE A 53 -4.59 -1.20 -12.06
CA PHE A 53 -5.36 -0.70 -10.92
C PHE A 53 -4.46 -0.01 -9.91
N LEU A 54 -4.98 1.08 -9.33
CA LEU A 54 -4.32 1.85 -8.29
C LEU A 54 -5.33 2.29 -7.22
N ILE A 55 -4.84 2.44 -6.00
CA ILE A 55 -5.60 2.97 -4.87
C ILE A 55 -5.42 4.49 -4.84
N ARG A 56 -6.50 5.24 -4.68
CA ARG A 56 -6.47 6.69 -4.51
C ARG A 56 -7.00 7.05 -3.13
N PHE A 57 -6.21 7.83 -2.41
CA PHE A 57 -6.68 8.38 -1.15
C PHE A 57 -7.58 9.57 -1.44
N ILE A 58 -8.70 9.60 -0.74
CA ILE A 58 -9.66 10.70 -0.73
C ILE A 58 -9.62 11.35 0.65
N SER A 59 -10.18 12.54 0.81
CA SER A 59 -10.16 13.24 2.11
C SER A 59 -10.79 12.44 3.26
N LEU A 60 -11.62 11.43 2.94
CA LEU A 60 -12.25 10.52 3.90
C LEU A 60 -11.46 9.22 4.15
N THR A 61 -10.32 9.02 3.49
CA THR A 61 -9.49 7.83 3.69
C THR A 61 -8.97 7.80 5.13
N ILE A 62 -9.09 6.64 5.76
CA ILE A 62 -8.66 6.40 7.15
C ILE A 62 -7.50 5.42 7.11
N ILE A 63 -6.43 5.74 7.85
CA ILE A 63 -5.27 4.87 8.02
C ILE A 63 -5.18 4.53 9.51
N ASP A 64 -5.22 3.24 9.81
CA ASP A 64 -5.09 2.74 11.18
C ASP A 64 -3.82 1.86 11.29
N GLU A 65 -3.07 2.05 12.37
CA GLU A 65 -1.89 1.24 12.66
C GLU A 65 -2.36 -0.13 13.16
N THR A 66 -1.74 -1.20 12.68
CA THR A 66 -2.29 -2.57 12.69
C THR A 66 -3.01 -3.04 13.95
N ILE A 67 -4.14 -3.70 13.69
CA ILE A 67 -5.00 -4.42 14.63
C ILE A 67 -4.23 -5.60 15.23
N THR A 68 -4.33 -5.80 16.55
CA THR A 68 -3.77 -6.93 17.31
C THR A 68 -4.19 -8.32 16.78
N ASP A 69 -5.25 -8.39 15.95
CA ASP A 69 -5.82 -9.60 15.34
C ASP A 69 -5.64 -9.68 13.80
N ALA A 70 -4.73 -8.89 13.23
CA ALA A 70 -4.49 -8.96 11.79
C ALA A 70 -3.91 -10.33 11.37
N PRO A 71 -4.22 -10.84 10.16
CA PRO A 71 -3.61 -12.05 9.64
C PRO A 71 -2.08 -11.94 9.69
N GLU A 72 -1.43 -12.94 10.28
CA GLU A 72 0.03 -13.01 10.38
C GLU A 72 0.61 -13.02 8.95
N ILE A 73 1.08 -11.87 8.48
CA ILE A 73 1.79 -11.80 7.22
C ILE A 73 3.23 -12.29 7.46
N ASN A 74 3.65 -13.27 6.66
CA ASN A 74 4.97 -13.87 6.78
C ASN A 74 6.08 -12.80 6.63
N LEU A 75 6.75 -12.48 7.74
CA LEU A 75 7.78 -11.44 7.81
C LEU A 75 9.02 -11.73 6.96
N GLN A 76 9.18 -12.94 6.40
CA GLN A 76 10.30 -13.29 5.54
C GLN A 76 10.30 -12.47 4.23
N SER A 77 9.15 -11.95 3.78
CA SER A 77 9.05 -11.06 2.61
C SER A 77 9.40 -9.58 2.90
N LYS A 78 9.65 -9.23 4.17
CA LYS A 78 9.97 -7.86 4.63
C LYS A 78 11.49 -7.61 4.75
N LEU A 79 12.33 -8.50 4.23
CA LEU A 79 13.79 -8.38 4.38
C LEU A 79 14.46 -7.53 3.29
N ASP A 80 13.77 -7.19 2.20
CA ASP A 80 14.35 -6.41 1.10
C ASP A 80 14.45 -4.90 1.37
N CYS A 81 13.95 -4.40 2.50
CA CYS A 81 14.05 -2.99 2.88
C CYS A 81 15.36 -2.62 3.60
N SER A 82 16.24 -3.58 3.87
CA SER A 82 17.51 -3.35 4.58
C SER A 82 18.70 -2.99 3.68
N THR A 83 18.53 -2.86 2.36
CA THR A 83 19.67 -2.63 1.43
C THR A 83 19.75 -1.20 0.87
N ILE A 84 18.88 -0.27 1.31
CA ILE A 84 18.96 1.15 0.90
C ILE A 84 19.21 2.02 2.13
N SER A 85 20.38 1.84 2.74
CA SER A 85 21.03 2.90 3.51
C SER A 85 22.47 2.98 3.00
N LYS A 86 22.77 4.02 2.23
CA LYS A 86 24.14 4.49 2.00
C LYS A 86 24.38 5.66 2.94
#